data_AF-A0A4Q2UNC2-F1
#
_entry.id   AF-A0A4Q2UNC2-F1
#
_cell.length_a   1.000
_cell.length_b   1.000
_cell.length_c   1.000
_cell.angle_alpha   90.00
_cell.angle_beta   90.00
_cell.angle_gamma   90.00
#
_symmetry.space_group_name_H-M   'P 1'
#
loop_
_entity.id
_entity.type
_entity.pdbx_description
1 polymer ?
#
loop_
_entity_poly.entity_id
_entity_poly.type
_entity_poly.pdbx_seq_one_letter_code
_entity_poly.pdbx_strand_id
1 'polypeptide(L)'
;MRIIQIALFGLLVMGGLVSCNQSAVDPVEAESEAFTKNIDDIKSYATTKGLSLSTTASGLHYVITAPASATAKQPVIGEEIEFSYVQYILQSPTSGTGVVTDKVVDTTYATKSVYYPFVNNSLLAGLQEGILLMREGASATLLMPARLAYGSQGSVSGTIPANTPVRFDVKLKRSRSEDQQISEYITRTNLGTPEVTSSGLRFIRTSSPTSTTFAPGATLAVRYNGRLLRSVAAFDSTSGTTTRDFTLGNSSIIKGFEEGLAKLKVGEKATLIFPSSLGYGAAGRAANGVYVIPPGAPLRFDVEVVSVR
;
A
#
# COMPACT_ATOMS: atom_id res chain seq x y z
N MET A 1 16.85 -16.64 7.94
CA MET A 1 16.30 -15.72 8.96
C MET A 1 15.19 -14.90 8.29
N ARG A 2 13.92 -15.18 8.62
CA ARG A 2 12.74 -14.58 7.96
C ARG A 2 12.50 -13.19 8.55
N ILE A 3 12.96 -12.14 7.88
CA ILE A 3 12.59 -10.76 8.22
C ILE A 3 11.18 -10.53 7.67
N ILE A 4 10.26 -10.38 8.61
CA ILE A 4 8.83 -10.15 8.44
C ILE A 4 8.64 -8.82 7.67
N GLN A 5 7.64 -8.76 6.80
CA GLN A 5 7.30 -7.69 5.85
C GLN A 5 6.90 -6.34 6.50
N ILE A 6 7.67 -5.84 7.47
CA ILE A 6 7.34 -4.64 8.28
C ILE A 6 8.04 -3.36 7.75
N ALA A 7 8.89 -3.45 6.73
CA ALA A 7 9.81 -2.36 6.34
C ALA A 7 9.16 -1.04 5.84
N LEU A 8 7.87 -1.03 5.48
CA LEU A 8 7.16 0.22 5.17
C LEU A 8 6.09 0.61 6.22
N PHE A 9 5.63 -0.35 7.03
CA PHE A 9 4.55 -0.14 8.02
C PHE A 9 5.06 0.19 9.42
N GLY A 10 6.27 -0.23 9.81
CA GLY A 10 6.84 0.05 11.13
C GLY A 10 7.32 1.49 11.33
N LEU A 11 7.28 2.33 10.29
CA LEU A 11 7.88 3.66 10.27
C LEU A 11 6.87 4.81 10.30
N LEU A 12 5.56 4.50 10.36
CA LEU A 12 4.48 5.43 10.03
C LEU A 12 3.51 5.70 11.20
N VAL A 13 3.98 5.58 12.44
CA VAL A 13 3.16 5.93 13.62
C VAL A 13 3.59 7.30 14.13
N MET A 14 2.78 8.32 13.82
CA MET A 14 2.86 9.64 14.45
C MET A 14 2.40 9.55 15.90
N GLY A 15 3.34 9.78 16.84
CA GLY A 15 3.05 9.96 18.25
C GLY A 15 3.78 11.21 18.73
N GLY A 16 3.05 12.32 18.83
CA GLY A 16 3.57 13.54 19.44
C GLY A 16 3.40 13.48 20.95
N LEU A 17 4.49 13.72 21.70
CA LEU A 17 4.46 14.34 23.01
C LEU A 17 5.77 15.14 23.21
N VAL A 18 5.60 16.43 23.43
CA VAL A 18 6.65 17.41 23.70
C VAL A 18 7.15 17.22 25.13
N SER A 19 8.47 17.12 25.32
CA SER A 19 9.12 17.34 26.61
C SER A 19 10.26 18.34 26.41
N CYS A 20 10.12 19.50 27.01
CA CYS A 20 11.00 20.66 26.88
C CYS A 20 12.25 20.50 27.74
N ASN A 21 13.46 20.70 27.17
CA ASN A 21 14.49 21.58 27.75
C ASN A 21 15.69 21.81 26.80
N GLN A 22 15.85 23.04 26.29
CA GLN A 22 17.08 23.85 26.12
C GLN A 22 16.93 24.85 24.96
N SER A 23 17.08 26.14 25.30
CA SER A 23 17.17 27.32 24.42
C SER A 23 15.98 27.52 23.47
N ALA A 24 15.24 28.63 23.65
CA ALA A 24 14.09 28.99 22.82
C ALA A 24 14.52 29.37 21.39
N VAL A 25 14.91 28.37 20.60
CA VAL A 25 14.95 28.47 19.14
C VAL A 25 13.49 28.37 18.70
N ASP A 26 13.01 29.37 17.95
CA ASP A 26 11.67 29.32 17.36
C ASP A 26 11.57 28.05 16.49
N PRO A 27 10.63 27.13 16.78
CA PRO A 27 10.47 25.90 16.00
C PRO A 27 10.32 26.16 14.49
N VAL A 28 9.74 27.31 14.10
CA VAL A 28 9.58 27.70 12.70
C VAL A 28 10.92 28.08 12.06
N GLU A 29 11.76 28.80 12.80
CA GLU A 29 13.11 29.20 12.36
C GLU A 29 14.02 27.97 12.25
N ALA A 30 13.99 27.08 13.25
CA ALA A 30 14.72 25.82 13.24
C ALA A 30 14.34 24.92 12.06
N GLU A 31 13.05 24.81 11.72
CA GLU A 31 12.60 24.05 10.55
C GLU A 31 13.05 24.70 9.23
N SER A 32 13.07 26.04 9.16
CA SER A 32 13.54 26.81 8.00
C SER A 32 15.05 26.63 7.75
N GLU A 33 15.86 26.68 8.81
CA GLU A 33 17.31 26.44 8.74
C GLU A 33 17.63 24.99 8.36
N ALA A 34 16.97 24.02 9.01
CA ALA A 34 17.12 22.61 8.69
C ALA A 34 16.77 22.34 7.23
N PHE A 35 15.69 22.95 6.73
CA PHE A 35 15.31 22.84 5.34
C PHE A 35 16.36 23.43 4.39
N THR A 36 16.83 24.65 4.65
CA THR A 36 17.86 25.29 3.83
C THR A 36 19.12 24.43 3.77
N LYS A 37 19.58 23.96 4.93
CA LYS A 37 20.71 23.05 5.04
C LYS A 37 20.50 21.75 4.26
N ASN A 38 19.30 21.16 4.32
CA ASN A 38 18.95 19.95 3.57
C ASN A 38 19.09 20.18 2.05
N ILE A 39 18.67 21.35 1.55
CA ILE A 39 18.81 21.70 0.13
C ILE A 39 20.28 21.82 -0.26
N ASP A 40 21.10 22.45 0.57
CA ASP A 40 22.54 22.58 0.32
C ASP A 40 23.24 21.22 0.33
N ASP A 41 22.91 20.36 1.29
CA ASP A 41 23.41 18.99 1.35
C ASP A 41 23.05 18.20 0.08
N ILE A 42 21.80 18.31 -0.38
CA ILE A 42 21.32 17.66 -1.61
C ILE A 42 22.06 18.17 -2.84
N LYS A 43 22.24 19.49 -2.99
CA LYS A 43 22.96 20.09 -4.12
C LYS A 43 24.44 19.70 -4.13
N SER A 44 25.08 19.72 -2.96
CA SER A 44 26.47 19.28 -2.81
C SER A 44 26.61 17.81 -3.20
N TYR A 45 25.75 16.94 -2.67
CA TYR A 45 25.74 15.52 -3.00
C TYR A 45 25.55 15.29 -4.50
N ALA A 46 24.57 15.97 -5.11
CA ALA A 46 24.28 15.86 -6.53
C ALA A 46 25.48 16.26 -7.40
N THR A 47 26.16 17.35 -7.04
CA THR A 47 27.38 17.81 -7.72
C THR A 47 28.47 16.76 -7.64
N THR A 48 28.73 16.20 -6.45
CA THR A 48 29.73 15.14 -6.26
C THR A 48 29.42 13.88 -7.06
N LYS A 49 28.13 13.54 -7.22
CA LYS A 49 27.69 12.36 -7.97
C LYS A 49 27.44 12.62 -9.46
N GLY A 50 27.62 13.85 -9.94
CA GLY A 50 27.36 14.24 -11.33
C GLY A 50 25.88 14.14 -11.74
N LEU A 51 24.95 14.30 -10.79
CA LEU A 51 23.52 14.21 -11.03
C LEU A 51 22.97 15.55 -11.57
N SER A 52 22.32 15.49 -12.74
CA SER A 52 21.59 16.64 -13.30
C SER A 52 20.14 16.63 -12.80
N LEU A 53 19.88 17.39 -11.73
CA LEU A 53 18.60 17.36 -11.04
C LEU A 53 17.59 18.35 -11.62
N SER A 54 16.34 17.93 -11.66
CA SER A 54 15.16 18.80 -11.71
C SER A 54 14.64 19.04 -10.29
N THR A 55 13.92 20.15 -10.09
CA THR A 55 13.35 20.52 -8.78
C THR A 55 11.88 20.89 -8.94
N THR A 56 11.03 20.35 -8.08
CA THR A 56 9.60 20.68 -8.04
C THR A 56 9.33 21.86 -7.09
N ALA A 57 8.11 22.40 -7.14
CA ALA A 57 7.71 23.48 -6.24
C ALA A 57 7.74 23.10 -4.75
N SER A 58 7.56 21.81 -4.43
CA SER A 58 7.64 21.31 -3.05
C SER A 58 9.07 21.19 -2.54
N GLY A 59 10.08 21.38 -3.41
CA GLY A 59 11.50 21.18 -3.11
C GLY A 59 11.97 19.73 -3.26
N LEU A 60 11.18 18.85 -3.90
CA LEU A 60 11.67 17.54 -4.31
C LEU A 60 12.70 17.73 -5.42
N HIS A 61 13.89 17.18 -5.21
CA HIS A 61 14.92 17.09 -6.24
C HIS A 61 14.90 15.70 -6.87
N TYR A 62 14.97 15.60 -8.18
CA TYR A 62 14.90 14.30 -8.84
C TYR A 62 15.63 14.25 -10.17
N VAL A 63 15.93 13.04 -10.62
CA VAL A 63 16.37 12.73 -11.98
C VAL A 63 15.79 11.39 -12.41
N ILE A 64 15.25 11.32 -13.63
CA ILE A 64 14.86 10.06 -14.26
C ILE A 64 16.13 9.41 -14.81
N THR A 65 16.62 8.39 -14.10
CA THR A 65 17.89 7.71 -14.42
C THR A 65 17.76 6.69 -15.54
N ALA A 66 16.56 6.15 -15.75
CA ALA A 66 16.23 5.31 -16.89
C ALA A 66 14.79 5.60 -17.33
N PRO A 67 14.57 6.41 -18.39
CA PRO A 67 13.21 6.74 -18.83
C PRO A 67 12.51 5.52 -19.40
N ALA A 68 11.19 5.47 -19.23
CA ALA A 68 10.32 4.51 -19.92
C ALA A 68 9.88 5.06 -21.28
N SER A 69 9.13 4.26 -22.03
CA SER A 69 8.41 4.75 -23.22
C SER A 69 7.56 5.97 -22.85
N ALA A 70 7.54 6.98 -23.73
CA ALA A 70 6.67 8.15 -23.57
C ALA A 70 5.17 7.78 -23.53
N THR A 71 4.80 6.62 -24.09
CA THR A 71 3.44 6.08 -24.07
C THR A 71 3.18 5.14 -22.89
N ALA A 72 4.20 4.81 -22.09
CA ALA A 72 4.01 4.01 -20.90
C ALA A 72 3.07 4.72 -19.92
N LYS A 73 2.20 3.95 -19.27
CA LYS A 73 1.19 4.45 -18.35
C LYS A 73 1.84 5.24 -17.20
N GLN A 74 1.24 6.35 -16.81
CA GLN A 74 1.57 7.02 -15.55
C GLN A 74 0.76 6.39 -14.41
N PRO A 75 1.32 6.33 -13.18
CA PRO A 75 0.59 5.79 -12.05
C PRO A 75 -0.63 6.65 -11.73
N VAL A 76 -1.73 6.01 -11.34
CA VAL A 76 -3.02 6.67 -11.09
C VAL A 76 -3.37 6.54 -9.62
N ILE A 77 -3.74 7.65 -8.98
CA ILE A 77 -4.24 7.63 -7.60
C ILE A 77 -5.50 6.77 -7.52
N GLY A 78 -5.53 5.84 -6.57
CA GLY A 78 -6.58 4.84 -6.40
C GLY A 78 -6.21 3.45 -6.93
N GLU A 79 -5.11 3.31 -7.67
CA GLU A 79 -4.61 2.02 -8.15
C GLU A 79 -3.59 1.37 -7.19
N GLU A 80 -3.26 0.10 -7.39
CA GLU A 80 -2.10 -0.53 -6.74
C GLU A 80 -0.84 -0.23 -7.57
N ILE A 81 0.18 0.37 -6.96
CA ILE A 81 1.49 0.47 -7.58
C ILE A 81 2.38 -0.71 -7.21
N GLU A 82 3.18 -1.13 -8.17
CA GLU A 82 4.27 -2.08 -8.01
C GLU A 82 5.59 -1.36 -8.24
N PHE A 83 6.46 -1.33 -7.24
CA PHE A 83 7.77 -0.68 -7.36
C PHE A 83 8.82 -1.38 -6.51
N SER A 84 10.09 -1.09 -6.80
CA SER A 84 11.21 -1.45 -5.94
C SER A 84 12.01 -0.19 -5.61
N TYR A 85 12.64 -0.14 -4.44
CA TYR A 85 13.46 0.97 -4.01
C TYR A 85 14.73 0.54 -3.26
N VAL A 86 15.70 1.46 -3.24
CA VAL A 86 16.76 1.52 -2.24
C VAL A 86 16.69 2.88 -1.58
N GLN A 87 16.68 2.90 -0.25
CA GLN A 87 16.64 4.12 0.55
C GLN A 87 17.98 4.38 1.20
N TYR A 88 18.41 5.63 1.13
CA TYR A 88 19.61 6.13 1.77
C TYR A 88 19.29 7.34 2.65
N ILE A 89 20.06 7.53 3.71
CA ILE A 89 20.21 8.83 4.36
C ILE A 89 21.38 9.57 3.72
N LEU A 90 21.28 10.89 3.63
CA LEU A 90 22.41 11.75 3.27
C LEU A 90 23.00 12.33 4.56
N GLN A 91 24.30 12.16 4.75
CA GLN A 91 25.01 12.53 5.98
C GLN A 91 25.96 13.68 5.70
N SER A 92 25.73 14.80 6.36
CA SER A 92 26.65 15.93 6.32
C SER A 92 27.93 15.63 7.09
N PRO A 93 29.06 16.23 6.69
CA PRO A 93 30.30 16.17 7.46
C PRO A 93 30.15 16.89 8.80
N THR A 94 30.69 16.29 9.88
CA THR A 94 30.62 16.84 11.24
C THR A 94 31.45 18.12 11.43
N SER A 95 32.49 18.32 10.63
CA SER A 95 33.46 19.42 10.76
C SER A 95 33.16 20.64 9.89
N GLY A 96 32.01 20.70 9.20
CA GLY A 96 31.66 21.78 8.26
C GLY A 96 32.50 21.80 6.97
N THR A 97 33.65 21.13 6.97
CA THR A 97 34.48 20.82 5.81
C THR A 97 34.38 19.32 5.51
N GLY A 98 33.85 18.96 4.35
CA GLY A 98 33.73 17.57 3.91
C GLY A 98 32.67 17.36 2.84
N VAL A 99 32.51 16.11 2.41
CA VAL A 99 31.58 15.72 1.36
C VAL A 99 30.34 15.08 2.00
N VAL A 100 29.16 15.43 1.51
CA VAL A 100 27.92 14.73 1.89
C VAL A 100 27.98 13.29 1.39
N THR A 101 27.89 12.33 2.30
CA THR A 101 27.92 10.90 1.98
C THR A 101 26.51 10.30 2.04
N ASP A 102 26.33 9.13 1.46
CA ASP A 102 25.09 8.36 1.54
C ASP A 102 25.29 7.03 2.24
N LYS A 103 24.28 6.61 3.00
CA LYS A 103 24.24 5.31 3.67
C LYS A 103 22.91 4.64 3.42
N VAL A 104 22.93 3.42 2.91
CA VAL A 104 21.72 2.59 2.75
C VAL A 104 21.10 2.34 4.13
N VAL A 105 19.80 2.59 4.26
CA VAL A 105 19.03 2.34 5.49
C VAL A 105 17.88 1.37 5.29
N ASP A 106 17.38 1.26 4.05
CA ASP A 106 16.33 0.29 3.72
C ASP A 106 16.38 -0.06 2.22
N THR A 107 15.83 -1.22 1.86
CA THR A 107 15.73 -1.65 0.47
C THR A 107 14.66 -2.71 0.27
N THR A 108 13.96 -2.62 -0.85
CA THR A 108 13.37 -3.80 -1.47
C THR A 108 14.48 -4.54 -2.20
N TYR A 109 14.83 -5.75 -1.78
CA TYR A 109 15.76 -6.59 -2.52
C TYR A 109 15.40 -6.61 -4.02
N ALA A 110 16.40 -6.52 -4.92
CA ALA A 110 16.19 -6.30 -6.36
C ALA A 110 15.18 -7.26 -7.04
N THR A 111 14.99 -8.47 -6.50
CA THR A 111 14.05 -9.47 -7.00
C THR A 111 12.63 -9.36 -6.42
N LYS A 112 12.42 -8.52 -5.41
CA LYS A 112 11.13 -8.34 -4.72
C LYS A 112 10.51 -6.99 -5.08
N SER A 113 9.20 -7.00 -5.32
CA SER A 113 8.42 -5.79 -5.50
C SER A 113 7.66 -5.47 -4.21
N VAL A 114 7.49 -4.18 -3.93
CA VAL A 114 6.45 -3.67 -3.05
C VAL A 114 5.19 -3.48 -3.86
N TYR A 115 4.07 -3.89 -3.26
CA TYR A 115 2.72 -3.72 -3.77
C TYR A 115 2.01 -2.80 -2.79
N TYR A 116 1.54 -1.66 -3.28
CA TYR A 116 1.06 -0.60 -2.40
C TYR A 116 -0.21 0.07 -2.94
N PRO A 117 -1.26 0.24 -2.11
CA PRO A 117 -2.44 0.99 -2.51
C PRO A 117 -2.07 2.47 -2.66
N PHE A 118 -2.05 2.97 -3.88
CA PHE A 118 -1.60 4.31 -4.20
C PHE A 118 -2.72 5.33 -4.02
N VAL A 119 -3.11 5.56 -2.77
CA VAL A 119 -4.12 6.56 -2.41
C VAL A 119 -3.45 7.83 -1.87
N ASN A 120 -4.18 8.94 -1.82
CA ASN A 120 -3.61 10.19 -1.33
C ASN A 120 -3.06 10.07 0.10
N ASN A 121 -1.87 10.63 0.32
CA ASN A 121 -1.20 10.73 1.62
C ASN A 121 -0.86 9.38 2.25
N SER A 122 -0.72 8.33 1.42
CA SER A 122 -0.39 6.99 1.89
C SER A 122 1.13 6.74 1.94
N LEU A 123 1.89 7.42 1.09
CA LEU A 123 3.35 7.40 1.08
C LEU A 123 3.93 8.69 1.67
N LEU A 124 5.24 8.69 1.91
CA LEU A 124 6.00 9.92 2.16
C LEU A 124 5.71 10.92 1.03
N ALA A 125 5.49 12.19 1.38
CA ALA A 125 5.02 13.20 0.42
C ALA A 125 5.91 13.28 -0.83
N GLY A 126 7.23 13.34 -0.66
CA GLY A 126 8.17 13.41 -1.78
C GLY A 126 8.28 12.10 -2.57
N LEU A 127 8.04 10.94 -1.94
CA LEU A 127 8.02 9.65 -2.64
C LEU A 127 6.75 9.53 -3.50
N GLN A 128 5.59 9.95 -2.96
CA GLN A 128 4.33 9.99 -3.70
C GLN A 128 4.46 10.92 -4.91
N GLU A 129 4.95 12.14 -4.68
CA GLU A 129 5.19 13.13 -5.73
C GLU A 129 6.17 12.60 -6.78
N GLY A 130 7.30 12.03 -6.35
CA GLY A 130 8.30 11.47 -7.25
C GLY A 130 7.75 10.32 -8.11
N ILE A 131 6.92 9.45 -7.54
CA ILE A 131 6.25 8.37 -8.29
C ILE A 131 5.27 8.96 -9.33
N LEU A 132 4.54 10.04 -9.02
CA LEU A 132 3.65 10.70 -9.98
C LEU A 132 4.39 11.34 -11.17
N LEU A 133 5.68 11.65 -11.01
CA LEU A 133 6.52 12.15 -12.10
C LEU A 133 7.03 11.02 -13.03
N MET A 134 6.84 9.76 -12.66
CA MET A 134 7.34 8.59 -13.39
C MET A 134 6.29 7.99 -14.33
N ARG A 135 6.77 7.12 -15.23
CA ARG A 135 5.95 6.20 -16.05
C ARG A 135 6.32 4.75 -15.72
N GLU A 136 5.41 3.82 -15.97
CA GLU A 136 5.68 2.38 -15.80
C GLU A 136 6.95 1.97 -16.54
N GLY A 137 7.84 1.28 -15.83
CA GLY A 137 9.15 0.89 -16.33
C GLY A 137 10.25 1.94 -16.15
N ALA A 138 9.96 3.14 -15.65
CA ALA A 138 11.00 4.16 -15.41
C ALA A 138 11.76 3.89 -14.11
N SER A 139 13.03 4.31 -14.07
CA SER A 139 13.81 4.44 -12.83
C SER A 139 14.09 5.91 -12.54
N ALA A 140 14.08 6.29 -11.26
CA ALA A 140 14.38 7.63 -10.81
C ALA A 140 15.23 7.62 -9.53
N THR A 141 16.07 8.63 -9.38
CA THR A 141 16.66 9.00 -8.09
C THR A 141 15.91 10.21 -7.57
N LEU A 142 15.33 10.07 -6.38
CA LEU A 142 14.58 11.08 -5.66
C LEU A 142 15.40 11.52 -4.44
N LEU A 143 15.73 12.80 -4.37
CA LEU A 143 16.44 13.43 -3.26
C LEU A 143 15.45 14.33 -2.51
N MET A 144 15.07 13.90 -1.32
CA MET A 144 14.01 14.50 -0.53
C MET A 144 14.60 15.23 0.68
N PRO A 145 14.31 16.53 0.85
CA PRO A 145 14.52 17.19 2.14
C PRO A 145 13.64 16.52 3.21
N ALA A 146 14.04 16.61 4.47
CA ALA A 146 13.38 15.93 5.59
C ALA A 146 11.87 16.19 5.64
N ARG A 147 11.42 17.42 5.35
CA ARG A 147 9.99 17.77 5.33
C ARG A 147 9.13 16.97 4.32
N LEU A 148 9.74 16.46 3.24
CA LEU A 148 9.07 15.61 2.26
C LEU A 148 9.22 14.11 2.57
N ALA A 149 9.91 13.79 3.67
CA ALA A 149 10.21 12.45 4.15
C ALA A 149 9.85 12.32 5.65
N TYR A 150 10.83 12.26 6.56
CA TYR A 150 10.64 11.94 7.99
C TYR A 150 10.57 13.16 8.92
N GLY A 151 10.61 14.36 8.36
CA GLY A 151 10.46 15.62 9.06
C GLY A 151 11.48 15.86 10.17
N SER A 152 11.07 16.70 11.12
CA SER A 152 11.85 17.09 12.29
C SER A 152 11.98 16.00 13.36
N GLN A 153 11.24 14.90 13.22
CA GLN A 153 11.26 13.79 14.19
C GLN A 153 12.16 12.64 13.75
N GLY A 154 12.32 12.44 12.44
CA GLY A 154 13.01 11.25 11.93
C GLY A 154 12.11 10.00 11.97
N SER A 155 12.71 8.85 11.76
CA SER A 155 11.99 7.57 11.78
C SER A 155 11.75 7.06 13.20
N VAL A 156 10.61 6.40 13.44
CA VAL A 156 10.27 5.75 14.73
C VAL A 156 11.34 4.77 15.22
N SER A 157 12.02 4.07 14.30
CA SER A 157 13.09 3.13 14.65
C SER A 157 14.43 3.79 15.05
N GLY A 158 14.54 5.11 14.90
CA GLY A 158 15.78 5.86 15.06
C GLY A 158 16.81 5.65 13.93
N THR A 159 16.48 4.86 12.90
CA THR A 159 17.39 4.58 11.77
C THR A 159 17.67 5.83 10.93
N ILE A 160 16.67 6.69 10.80
CA ILE A 160 16.73 7.98 10.11
C ILE A 160 16.60 9.06 11.18
N PRO A 161 17.66 9.83 11.44
CA PRO A 161 17.60 10.92 12.42
C PRO A 161 16.63 12.03 12.00
N ALA A 162 16.26 12.85 12.97
CA ALA A 162 15.57 14.13 12.73
C ALA A 162 16.27 14.96 11.65
N ASN A 163 15.48 15.73 10.88
CA ASN A 163 15.98 16.73 9.92
C ASN A 163 16.98 16.18 8.89
N THR A 164 16.90 14.88 8.59
CA THR A 164 17.83 14.20 7.68
C THR A 164 17.24 14.12 6.27
N PRO A 165 17.92 14.67 5.24
CA PRO A 165 17.52 14.47 3.86
C PRO A 165 17.79 13.01 3.46
N VAL A 166 16.93 12.48 2.60
CA VAL A 166 16.98 11.08 2.18
C VAL A 166 17.00 10.96 0.67
N ARG A 167 17.59 9.87 0.18
CA ARG A 167 17.58 9.49 -1.24
C ARG A 167 16.79 8.21 -1.42
N PHE A 168 15.90 8.18 -2.40
CA PHE A 168 15.25 6.97 -2.88
C PHE A 168 15.64 6.73 -4.33
N ASP A 169 16.28 5.60 -4.59
CA ASP A 169 16.42 5.09 -5.95
C ASP A 169 15.24 4.16 -6.21
N VAL A 170 14.32 4.56 -7.10
CA VAL A 170 13.02 3.90 -7.34
C VAL A 170 12.97 3.32 -8.74
N LYS A 171 12.43 2.11 -8.88
CA LYS A 171 11.94 1.54 -10.14
C LYS A 171 10.43 1.39 -10.06
N LEU A 172 9.69 2.19 -10.81
CA LEU A 172 8.25 1.99 -10.97
C LEU A 172 8.04 0.86 -11.97
N LYS A 173 7.44 -0.24 -11.54
CA LYS A 173 7.18 -1.40 -12.40
C LYS A 173 5.81 -1.26 -13.05
N ARG A 174 4.74 -1.11 -12.26
CA ARG A 174 3.35 -1.11 -12.74
C ARG A 174 2.42 -0.27 -11.87
N SER A 175 1.27 0.12 -12.42
CA SER A 175 0.11 0.71 -11.76
C SER A 175 -1.14 -0.04 -12.22
N ARG A 176 -1.87 -0.66 -11.30
CA ARG A 176 -2.97 -1.59 -11.60
C ARG A 176 -4.29 -1.16 -10.98
N SER A 177 -5.31 -1.04 -11.83
CA SER A 177 -6.70 -0.97 -11.39
C SER A 177 -7.11 -2.23 -10.60
N GLU A 178 -8.16 -2.13 -9.78
CA GLU A 178 -8.69 -3.30 -9.06
C GLU A 178 -9.09 -4.42 -10.01
N ASP A 179 -9.69 -4.10 -11.16
CA ASP A 179 -10.05 -5.10 -12.18
C ASP A 179 -8.83 -5.85 -12.71
N GLN A 180 -7.71 -5.14 -12.95
CA GLN A 180 -6.45 -5.77 -13.35
C GLN A 180 -5.91 -6.65 -12.22
N GLN A 181 -5.92 -6.18 -10.98
CA GLN A 181 -5.47 -6.96 -9.81
C GLN A 181 -6.28 -8.27 -9.67
N ILE A 182 -7.60 -8.18 -9.78
CA ILE A 182 -8.52 -9.31 -9.66
C ILE A 182 -8.30 -10.31 -10.82
N SER A 183 -8.24 -9.82 -12.05
CA SER A 183 -8.05 -10.66 -13.24
C SER A 183 -6.71 -11.39 -13.21
N GLU A 184 -5.61 -10.66 -12.92
CA GLU A 184 -4.28 -11.25 -12.78
C GLU A 184 -4.23 -12.27 -11.63
N TYR A 185 -4.94 -12.01 -10.52
CA TYR A 185 -5.03 -12.95 -9.41
C TYR A 185 -5.71 -14.26 -9.82
N ILE A 186 -6.88 -14.18 -10.48
CA ILE A 186 -7.64 -15.35 -10.94
C ILE A 186 -6.80 -16.20 -11.89
N THR A 187 -6.13 -15.57 -12.86
CA THR A 187 -5.23 -16.25 -13.80
C THR A 187 -4.07 -16.92 -13.07
N ARG A 188 -3.35 -16.17 -12.21
CA ARG A 188 -2.17 -16.70 -11.50
C ARG A 188 -2.49 -17.84 -10.54
N THR A 189 -3.70 -17.86 -10.00
CA THR A 189 -4.16 -18.89 -9.04
C THR A 189 -4.97 -20.00 -9.68
N ASN A 190 -5.18 -19.94 -11.00
CA ASN A 190 -5.94 -20.92 -11.78
C ASN A 190 -7.32 -21.24 -11.18
N LEU A 191 -8.07 -20.20 -10.78
CA LEU A 191 -9.40 -20.35 -10.18
C LEU A 191 -10.50 -20.70 -11.19
N GLY A 192 -10.17 -20.80 -12.49
CA GLY A 192 -11.15 -21.00 -13.55
C GLY A 192 -11.80 -19.70 -14.02
N THR A 193 -12.88 -19.83 -14.80
CA THR A 193 -13.56 -18.67 -15.41
C THR A 193 -14.67 -18.17 -14.47
N PRO A 194 -14.62 -16.90 -14.02
CA PRO A 194 -15.67 -16.35 -13.17
C PRO A 194 -16.92 -15.97 -13.97
N GLU A 195 -18.08 -16.13 -13.35
CA GLU A 195 -19.25 -15.30 -13.71
C GLU A 195 -18.99 -13.89 -13.19
N VAL A 196 -19.12 -12.87 -14.05
CA VAL A 196 -18.91 -11.47 -13.68
C VAL A 196 -20.26 -10.78 -13.60
N THR A 197 -20.64 -10.29 -12.42
CA THR A 197 -21.89 -9.55 -12.25
C THR A 197 -21.72 -8.09 -12.64
N SER A 198 -22.83 -7.36 -12.80
CA SER A 198 -22.83 -5.93 -13.13
C SER A 198 -22.21 -5.05 -12.04
N SER A 199 -22.14 -5.53 -10.79
CA SER A 199 -21.50 -4.82 -9.68
C SER A 199 -19.97 -5.02 -9.67
N GLY A 200 -19.46 -5.96 -10.48
CA GLY A 200 -18.05 -6.32 -10.53
C GLY A 200 -17.67 -7.53 -9.66
N LEU A 201 -18.62 -8.22 -9.03
CA LEU A 201 -18.34 -9.49 -8.36
C LEU A 201 -17.88 -10.53 -9.38
N ARG A 202 -16.73 -11.17 -9.11
CA ARG A 202 -16.27 -12.38 -9.79
C ARG A 202 -16.69 -13.59 -8.95
N PHE A 203 -17.69 -14.31 -9.43
CA PHE A 203 -18.25 -15.49 -8.78
C PHE A 203 -17.70 -16.75 -9.45
N ILE A 204 -16.92 -17.54 -8.70
CA ILE A 204 -16.40 -18.82 -9.13
C ILE A 204 -17.07 -19.93 -8.32
N ARG A 205 -17.94 -20.70 -8.95
CA ARG A 205 -18.58 -21.87 -8.32
C ARG A 205 -17.57 -23.00 -8.18
N THR A 206 -17.40 -23.54 -6.97
CA THR A 206 -16.41 -24.59 -6.67
C THR A 206 -17.04 -25.93 -6.28
N SER A 207 -18.37 -26.02 -6.23
CA SER A 207 -19.12 -27.27 -6.06
C SER A 207 -20.25 -27.40 -7.08
N SER A 208 -20.70 -28.62 -7.34
CA SER A 208 -21.91 -28.86 -8.14
C SER A 208 -23.13 -28.17 -7.51
N PRO A 209 -24.03 -27.60 -8.33
CA PRO A 209 -25.23 -26.99 -7.81
C PRO A 209 -26.13 -27.99 -7.07
N THR A 210 -26.75 -27.57 -5.98
CA THR A 210 -27.77 -28.36 -5.26
C THR A 210 -29.18 -27.90 -5.68
N SER A 211 -30.24 -28.57 -5.21
CA SER A 211 -31.63 -28.14 -5.44
C SER A 211 -32.19 -27.28 -4.32
N THR A 212 -31.56 -27.26 -3.14
CA THR A 212 -32.09 -26.64 -1.92
C THR A 212 -31.88 -25.13 -1.89
N THR A 213 -32.90 -24.37 -2.28
CA THR A 213 -32.92 -22.90 -2.22
C THR A 213 -33.33 -22.37 -0.85
N PHE A 214 -33.11 -21.08 -0.61
CA PHE A 214 -33.60 -20.36 0.57
C PHE A 214 -34.34 -19.09 0.14
N ALA A 215 -35.23 -18.60 1.00
CA ALA A 215 -36.02 -17.39 0.74
C ALA A 215 -35.15 -16.11 0.87
N PRO A 216 -35.51 -15.01 0.19
CA PRO A 216 -34.96 -13.69 0.49
C PRO A 216 -35.12 -13.37 1.99
N GLY A 217 -34.12 -12.72 2.59
CA GLY A 217 -34.14 -12.43 4.03
C GLY A 217 -33.73 -13.59 4.94
N ALA A 218 -33.44 -14.78 4.38
CA ALA A 218 -33.06 -15.94 5.17
C ALA A 218 -31.75 -15.73 5.95
N THR A 219 -31.65 -16.43 7.08
CA THR A 219 -30.40 -16.51 7.84
C THR A 219 -29.64 -17.76 7.43
N LEU A 220 -28.40 -17.58 6.97
CA LEU A 220 -27.54 -18.64 6.46
C LEU A 220 -26.43 -18.96 7.46
N ALA A 221 -26.23 -20.23 7.77
CA ALA A 221 -25.06 -20.71 8.50
C ALA A 221 -23.93 -20.93 7.49
N VAL A 222 -22.90 -20.08 7.53
CA VAL A 222 -21.85 -20.04 6.51
C VAL A 222 -20.48 -20.39 7.11
N ARG A 223 -19.71 -21.20 6.39
CA ARG A 223 -18.25 -21.29 6.57
C ARG A 223 -17.58 -20.37 5.58
N TYR A 224 -16.61 -19.59 6.03
CA TYR A 224 -15.91 -18.67 5.14
C TYR A 224 -14.45 -18.45 5.51
N ASN A 225 -13.67 -18.02 4.52
CA ASN A 225 -12.30 -17.57 4.68
C ASN A 225 -12.06 -16.31 3.82
N GLY A 226 -11.90 -15.15 4.47
CA GLY A 226 -11.66 -13.85 3.84
C GLY A 226 -10.18 -13.48 3.81
N ARG A 227 -9.63 -13.19 2.62
CA ARG A 227 -8.22 -12.85 2.38
C ARG A 227 -8.06 -11.66 1.45
N LEU A 228 -6.96 -10.94 1.62
CA LEU A 228 -6.46 -9.99 0.61
C LEU A 228 -5.81 -10.77 -0.54
N LEU A 229 -5.86 -10.24 -1.77
CA LEU A 229 -5.29 -10.90 -2.95
C LEU A 229 -3.77 -11.13 -2.87
N ARG A 230 -3.07 -10.38 -2.01
CA ARG A 230 -1.63 -10.50 -1.77
C ARG A 230 -1.29 -11.22 -0.45
N SER A 231 -2.30 -11.62 0.33
CA SER A 231 -2.08 -12.28 1.63
C SER A 231 -2.42 -13.77 1.55
N VAL A 232 -1.58 -14.59 2.19
CA VAL A 232 -1.91 -15.99 2.48
C VAL A 232 -2.76 -16.10 3.74
N ALA A 233 -2.58 -15.21 4.70
CA ALA A 233 -3.34 -15.21 5.95
C ALA A 233 -4.72 -14.60 5.74
N ALA A 234 -5.72 -15.21 6.38
CA ALA A 234 -7.07 -14.66 6.46
C ALA A 234 -7.10 -13.46 7.41
N PHE A 235 -7.83 -12.42 7.02
CA PHE A 235 -8.16 -11.31 7.93
C PHE A 235 -9.41 -11.63 8.76
N ASP A 236 -10.26 -12.55 8.27
CA ASP A 236 -11.46 -13.03 8.94
C ASP A 236 -11.83 -14.43 8.41
N SER A 237 -12.22 -15.35 9.29
CA SER A 237 -12.62 -16.71 8.91
C SER A 237 -13.35 -17.43 10.04
N THR A 238 -14.19 -18.40 9.69
CA THR A 238 -14.63 -19.46 10.62
C THR A 238 -13.52 -20.50 10.85
N SER A 239 -13.50 -21.15 12.01
CA SER A 239 -12.50 -22.17 12.36
C SER A 239 -13.08 -23.59 12.33
N GLY A 240 -12.31 -24.55 11.80
CA GLY A 240 -12.71 -25.97 11.76
C GLY A 240 -14.08 -26.17 11.10
N THR A 241 -15.01 -26.79 11.83
CA THR A 241 -16.38 -27.06 11.37
C THR A 241 -17.39 -25.98 11.75
N THR A 242 -16.96 -24.92 12.46
CA THR A 242 -17.86 -23.85 12.94
C THR A 242 -18.44 -23.04 11.78
N THR A 243 -19.64 -22.48 12.01
CA THR A 243 -20.32 -21.59 11.07
C THR A 243 -20.56 -20.24 11.73
N ARG A 244 -20.75 -19.20 10.91
CA ARG A 244 -21.29 -17.92 11.35
C ARG A 244 -22.60 -17.68 10.62
N ASP A 245 -23.58 -17.17 11.36
CA ASP A 245 -24.89 -16.85 10.80
C ASP A 245 -24.86 -15.46 10.14
N PHE A 246 -25.43 -15.39 8.93
CA PHE A 246 -25.58 -14.16 8.15
C PHE A 246 -27.01 -14.05 7.66
N THR A 247 -27.71 -13.00 8.08
CA THR A 247 -29.07 -12.68 7.60
C THR A 247 -28.98 -11.83 6.34
N LEU A 248 -29.46 -12.35 5.21
CA LEU A 248 -29.51 -11.61 3.95
C LEU A 248 -30.51 -10.45 4.06
N GLY A 249 -30.25 -9.34 3.38
CA GLY A 249 -31.04 -8.12 3.43
C GLY A 249 -30.74 -7.24 4.65
N ASN A 250 -29.78 -7.61 5.51
CA ASN A 250 -29.33 -6.78 6.62
C ASN A 250 -28.11 -5.95 6.20
N SER A 251 -28.13 -4.63 6.45
CA SER A 251 -27.05 -3.69 6.11
C SER A 251 -25.71 -3.92 6.84
N SER A 252 -25.61 -4.95 7.65
CA SER A 252 -24.41 -5.29 8.44
C SER A 252 -23.39 -6.15 7.68
N ILE A 253 -23.69 -6.58 6.46
CA ILE A 253 -22.83 -7.42 5.62
C ILE A 253 -22.23 -6.58 4.49
N ILE A 254 -20.95 -6.80 4.16
CA ILE A 254 -20.35 -6.14 2.99
C ILE A 254 -21.01 -6.63 1.70
N LYS A 255 -21.32 -5.69 0.81
CA LYS A 255 -22.20 -5.89 -0.36
C LYS A 255 -21.79 -7.08 -1.24
N GLY A 256 -20.50 -7.20 -1.56
CA GLY A 256 -20.00 -8.27 -2.44
C GLY A 256 -20.08 -9.65 -1.83
N PHE A 257 -19.95 -9.75 -0.49
CA PHE A 257 -20.12 -11.01 0.23
C PHE A 257 -21.59 -11.42 0.25
N GLU A 258 -22.48 -10.49 0.58
CA GLU A 258 -23.93 -10.71 0.56
C GLU A 258 -24.44 -11.12 -0.84
N GLU A 259 -24.03 -10.37 -1.87
CA GLU A 259 -24.37 -10.68 -3.27
C GLU A 259 -23.90 -12.08 -3.66
N GLY A 260 -22.68 -12.46 -3.27
CA GLY A 260 -22.15 -13.79 -3.53
C GLY A 260 -22.90 -14.90 -2.78
N LEU A 261 -23.29 -14.68 -1.52
CA LEU A 261 -24.10 -15.64 -0.78
C LEU A 261 -25.49 -15.83 -1.40
N ALA A 262 -26.12 -14.75 -1.87
CA ALA A 262 -27.43 -14.81 -2.52
C ALA A 262 -27.43 -15.61 -3.85
N LYS A 263 -26.26 -15.83 -4.46
CA LYS A 263 -26.08 -16.66 -5.66
C LYS A 263 -25.87 -18.15 -5.37
N LEU A 264 -25.74 -18.53 -4.10
CA LEU A 264 -25.53 -19.91 -3.66
C LEU A 264 -26.84 -20.56 -3.23
N LYS A 265 -26.81 -21.88 -3.14
CA LYS A 265 -27.82 -22.73 -2.51
C LYS A 265 -27.23 -23.46 -1.32
N VAL A 266 -28.08 -24.07 -0.50
CA VAL A 266 -27.61 -24.85 0.66
C VAL A 266 -26.73 -26.01 0.20
N GLY A 267 -25.55 -26.14 0.82
CA GLY A 267 -24.51 -27.11 0.51
C GLY A 267 -23.49 -26.65 -0.53
N GLU A 268 -23.69 -25.50 -1.17
CA GLU A 268 -22.82 -25.03 -2.25
C GLU A 268 -21.61 -24.24 -1.76
N LYS A 269 -20.55 -24.27 -2.57
CA LYS A 269 -19.28 -23.59 -2.34
C LYS A 269 -18.94 -22.67 -3.51
N ALA A 270 -18.34 -21.53 -3.19
CA ALA A 270 -17.79 -20.62 -4.19
C ALA A 270 -16.57 -19.87 -3.67
N THR A 271 -15.77 -19.38 -4.61
CA THR A 271 -14.83 -18.30 -4.39
C THR A 271 -15.43 -17.01 -4.95
N LEU A 272 -15.54 -16.01 -4.09
CA LEU A 272 -16.03 -14.67 -4.38
C LEU A 272 -14.82 -13.74 -4.43
N ILE A 273 -14.64 -12.99 -5.51
CA ILE A 273 -13.61 -11.94 -5.59
C ILE A 273 -14.26 -10.65 -6.08
N PHE A 274 -14.06 -9.55 -5.35
CA PHE A 274 -14.75 -8.30 -5.68
C PHE A 274 -13.91 -7.06 -5.35
N PRO A 275 -14.15 -5.95 -6.06
CA PRO A 275 -13.48 -4.68 -5.81
C PRO A 275 -13.81 -4.13 -4.42
N SER A 276 -12.98 -3.22 -3.92
CA SER A 276 -13.14 -2.60 -2.60
C SER A 276 -14.47 -1.86 -2.45
N SER A 277 -15.06 -1.34 -3.53
CA SER A 277 -16.39 -0.69 -3.53
C SER A 277 -17.53 -1.61 -3.08
N LEU A 278 -17.36 -2.93 -3.21
CA LEU A 278 -18.26 -3.96 -2.68
C LEU A 278 -17.81 -4.52 -1.31
N GLY A 279 -16.67 -4.04 -0.80
CA GLY A 279 -16.07 -4.40 0.47
C GLY A 279 -15.94 -3.20 1.41
N TYR A 280 -14.70 -2.88 1.80
CA TYR A 280 -14.38 -1.83 2.78
C TYR A 280 -14.02 -0.46 2.14
N GLY A 281 -14.10 -0.36 0.81
CA GLY A 281 -13.94 0.88 0.05
C GLY A 281 -12.63 1.61 0.25
N ALA A 282 -12.66 2.93 0.00
CA ALA A 282 -11.53 3.83 0.16
C ALA A 282 -11.10 4.04 1.62
N ALA A 283 -11.91 3.66 2.61
CA ALA A 283 -11.55 3.75 4.02
C ALA A 283 -10.70 2.56 4.48
N GLY A 284 -10.93 1.37 3.90
CA GLY A 284 -10.33 0.14 4.41
C GLY A 284 -10.84 -0.20 5.82
N ARG A 285 -10.05 -0.97 6.57
CA ARG A 285 -10.30 -1.31 7.97
C ARG A 285 -8.99 -1.34 8.75
N ALA A 286 -8.86 -0.44 9.72
CA ALA A 286 -7.75 -0.39 10.66
C ALA A 286 -8.12 -1.02 12.00
N ALA A 287 -7.12 -1.63 12.66
CA ALA A 287 -7.18 -2.08 14.04
C ALA A 287 -5.87 -1.64 14.73
N ASN A 288 -5.98 -1.01 15.90
CA ASN A 288 -4.83 -0.52 16.67
C ASN A 288 -3.88 0.38 15.85
N GLY A 289 -4.44 1.25 15.01
CA GLY A 289 -3.67 2.17 14.16
C GLY A 289 -3.02 1.52 12.93
N VAL A 290 -3.23 0.21 12.70
CA VAL A 290 -2.66 -0.53 11.56
C VAL A 290 -3.77 -1.06 10.68
N TYR A 291 -3.64 -0.89 9.36
CA TYR A 291 -4.60 -1.42 8.40
C TYR A 291 -4.54 -2.95 8.34
N VAL A 292 -5.63 -3.60 8.75
CA VAL A 292 -5.87 -5.04 8.53
C VAL A 292 -6.39 -5.28 7.12
N ILE A 293 -7.16 -4.31 6.61
CA ILE A 293 -7.61 -4.25 5.22
C ILE A 293 -7.23 -2.86 4.71
N PRO A 294 -6.26 -2.73 3.79
CA PRO A 294 -5.87 -1.43 3.28
C PRO A 294 -7.01 -0.72 2.53
N PRO A 295 -6.99 0.62 2.49
CA PRO A 295 -7.82 1.41 1.57
C PRO A 295 -7.76 0.88 0.13
N GLY A 296 -8.90 0.75 -0.53
CA GLY A 296 -8.94 0.35 -1.95
C GLY A 296 -8.51 -1.11 -2.21
N ALA A 297 -8.53 -1.97 -1.19
CA ALA A 297 -8.11 -3.35 -1.35
C ALA A 297 -9.25 -4.25 -1.89
N PRO A 298 -9.06 -4.93 -3.04
CA PRO A 298 -9.98 -5.97 -3.48
C PRO A 298 -9.89 -7.18 -2.55
N LEU A 299 -11.02 -7.87 -2.37
CA LEU A 299 -11.15 -8.96 -1.41
C LEU A 299 -11.45 -10.27 -2.11
N ARG A 300 -10.97 -11.37 -1.51
CA ARG A 300 -11.38 -12.74 -1.83
C ARG A 300 -12.05 -13.37 -0.62
N PHE A 301 -13.15 -14.07 -0.85
CA PHE A 301 -13.77 -14.97 0.12
C PHE A 301 -13.96 -16.35 -0.51
N ASP A 302 -13.51 -17.39 0.18
CA ASP A 302 -14.01 -18.74 -0.07
C ASP A 302 -15.17 -19.00 0.89
N VAL A 303 -16.31 -19.45 0.38
CA VAL A 303 -17.54 -19.61 1.15
C VAL A 303 -18.20 -20.96 0.93
N GLU A 304 -18.92 -21.45 1.94
CA GLU A 304 -19.82 -22.60 1.90
C GLU A 304 -21.08 -22.26 2.70
N VAL A 305 -22.24 -22.35 2.06
CA VAL A 305 -23.54 -22.23 2.75
C VAL A 305 -23.87 -23.61 3.31
N VAL A 306 -23.74 -23.80 4.62
CA VAL A 306 -23.91 -25.12 5.26
C VAL A 306 -25.38 -25.45 5.45
N SER A 307 -26.16 -24.49 5.95
CA SER A 307 -27.60 -24.66 6.18
C SER A 307 -28.32 -23.31 6.19
N VAL A 308 -29.64 -23.36 6.10
CA VAL A 308 -30.54 -22.23 6.38
C VAL A 308 -31.09 -22.37 7.81
N ARG A 309 -31.31 -21.25 8.50
CA ARG A 309 -31.88 -21.16 9.85
C ARG A 309 -33.31 -20.65 9.80
#